data_AF-A0A7K2HMH7-F1
#
_entry.id   AF-A0A7K2HMH7-F1
#
_cell.length_a   1.000
_cell.length_b   1.000
_cell.length_c   1.000
_cell.angle_alpha   90.00
_cell.angle_beta   90.00
_cell.angle_gamma   90.00
#
_symmetry.space_group_name_H-M   'P 1'
#
loop_
_entity.id
_entity.type
_entity.pdbx_description
1 polymer ?
#
loop_
_entity_poly.entity_id
_entity_poly.type
_entity_poly.pdbx_seq_one_letter_code
_entity_poly.pdbx_strand_id
1 'polypeptide(L)'
;MAKAQDKEAKAEAKKARRQASRERYKQLWQAFQMQRKEDKRLIPYMVGLFVLIVAVFVVLGLVFGSVWLLLPLGIVLGLLAAFILFGRRVQRTVYTKAEGQAGAAGWALGNMRGQWRVKQAVSGNAHLDAVHRVIGKPGVILVGEGSPTRVKTLLAQEKKKVARVVGDTPIYEIVVGNDDGLVPLSKLEKHINKLPRNIDGKRIDALEGRLAALGGRNQQGPGMPKGPIPGNAKVRGMQRTARRRG
;
A
#
# COMPACT_ATOMS: atom_id res chain seq x y z
N MET A 1 26.69 11.71 42.76
CA MET A 1 25.44 11.02 42.36
C MET A 1 25.18 11.10 40.85
N ALA A 2 25.42 12.24 40.17
CA ALA A 2 25.20 12.39 38.71
C ALA A 2 25.99 11.41 37.80
N LYS A 3 27.27 11.14 38.09
CA LYS A 3 28.09 10.21 37.27
C LYS A 3 27.65 8.73 37.33
N ALA A 4 26.92 8.33 38.37
CA ALA A 4 26.40 6.97 38.51
C ALA A 4 25.12 6.80 37.67
N GLN A 5 24.23 7.80 37.71
CA GLN A 5 23.01 7.86 36.92
C GLN A 5 23.32 7.90 35.40
N ASP A 6 24.38 8.60 34.97
CA ASP A 6 24.84 8.60 33.58
C ASP A 6 25.36 7.23 33.09
N LYS A 7 25.95 6.42 33.98
CA LYS A 7 26.44 5.08 33.64
C LYS A 7 25.29 4.08 33.53
N GLU A 8 24.29 4.18 34.40
CA GLU A 8 23.08 3.35 34.38
C GLU A 8 22.23 3.64 33.14
N ALA A 9 21.99 4.92 32.82
CA ALA A 9 21.28 5.32 31.59
C ALA A 9 22.00 4.84 30.30
N LYS A 10 23.34 4.88 30.26
CA LYS A 10 24.12 4.34 29.13
C LYS A 10 24.07 2.82 29.05
N ALA A 11 24.02 2.11 30.18
CA ALA A 11 23.90 0.66 30.23
C ALA A 11 22.52 0.19 29.77
N GLU A 12 21.45 0.89 30.18
CA GLU A 12 20.08 0.64 29.72
C GLU A 12 19.91 0.95 28.23
N ALA A 13 20.42 2.07 27.74
CA ALA A 13 20.43 2.38 26.31
C ALA A 13 21.19 1.31 25.49
N LYS A 14 22.29 0.76 26.02
CA LYS A 14 23.04 -0.33 25.38
C LYS A 14 22.27 -1.65 25.41
N LYS A 15 21.56 -1.97 26.50
CA LYS A 15 20.68 -3.14 26.60
C LYS A 15 19.49 -3.02 25.63
N ALA A 16 18.82 -1.88 25.58
CA ALA A 16 17.72 -1.60 24.67
C ALA A 16 18.18 -1.68 23.20
N ARG A 17 19.33 -1.09 22.85
CA ARG A 17 19.92 -1.22 21.50
C ARG A 17 20.22 -2.67 21.14
N ARG A 18 20.76 -3.46 22.09
CA ARG A 18 21.04 -4.89 21.88
C ARG A 18 19.75 -5.69 21.70
N GLN A 19 18.72 -5.44 22.49
CA GLN A 19 17.41 -6.08 22.35
C GLN A 19 16.79 -5.75 20.99
N ALA A 20 16.72 -4.46 20.63
CA ALA A 20 16.24 -4.02 19.33
C ALA A 20 17.04 -4.63 18.17
N SER A 21 18.38 -4.77 18.29
CA SER A 21 19.20 -5.41 17.27
C SER A 21 18.88 -6.91 17.11
N ARG A 22 18.65 -7.62 18.22
CA ARG A 22 18.27 -9.04 18.21
C ARG A 22 16.89 -9.24 17.61
N GLU A 23 15.94 -8.38 17.92
CA GLU A 23 14.59 -8.40 17.33
C GLU A 23 14.63 -8.15 15.83
N ARG A 24 15.36 -7.12 15.38
CA ARG A 24 15.57 -6.85 13.95
C ARG A 24 16.20 -8.04 13.26
N TYR A 25 17.22 -8.66 13.85
CA TYR A 25 17.84 -9.86 13.29
C TYR A 25 16.85 -11.02 13.17
N LYS A 26 16.06 -11.29 14.23
CA LYS A 26 15.02 -12.32 14.20
C LYS A 26 13.97 -12.06 13.11
N GLN A 27 13.51 -10.81 12.97
CA GLN A 27 12.56 -10.42 11.93
C GLN A 27 13.13 -10.64 10.52
N LEU A 28 14.38 -10.22 10.30
CA LEU A 28 15.07 -10.43 9.03
C LEU A 28 15.26 -11.92 8.74
N TRP A 29 15.64 -12.71 9.75
CA TRP A 29 15.81 -14.15 9.61
C TRP A 29 14.50 -14.87 9.32
N GLN A 30 13.41 -14.50 10.00
CA GLN A 30 12.07 -15.04 9.74
C GLN A 30 11.60 -14.69 8.32
N ALA A 31 11.77 -13.45 7.89
CA ALA A 31 11.43 -13.02 6.53
C ALA A 31 12.26 -13.78 5.48
N PHE A 32 13.56 -13.98 5.74
CA PHE A 32 14.42 -14.79 4.88
C PHE A 32 13.98 -16.25 4.80
N GLN A 33 13.68 -16.88 5.94
CA GLN A 33 13.19 -18.27 5.99
C GLN A 33 11.87 -18.43 5.26
N MET A 34 10.95 -17.49 5.43
CA MET A 34 9.69 -17.45 4.70
C MET A 34 9.95 -17.35 3.19
N GLN A 35 10.73 -16.35 2.76
CA GLN A 35 11.02 -16.15 1.35
C GLN A 35 11.76 -17.33 0.70
N ARG A 36 12.68 -17.97 1.41
CA ARG A 36 13.39 -19.16 0.92
C ARG A 36 12.44 -20.33 0.63
N LYS A 37 11.42 -20.51 1.47
CA LYS A 37 10.42 -21.56 1.26
C LYS A 37 9.56 -21.28 0.03
N GLU A 38 9.21 -20.01 -0.17
CA GLU A 38 8.39 -19.55 -1.28
C GLU A 38 9.15 -19.55 -2.62
N ASP A 39 10.40 -19.10 -2.61
CA ASP A 39 11.24 -19.00 -3.80
C ASP A 39 12.53 -19.81 -3.63
N LYS A 40 12.43 -21.10 -3.94
CA LYS A 40 13.57 -22.02 -3.90
C LYS A 40 14.71 -21.62 -4.84
N ARG A 41 14.40 -20.85 -5.90
CA ARG A 41 15.41 -20.38 -6.88
C ARG A 41 16.13 -19.12 -6.39
N LEU A 42 15.67 -18.46 -5.32
CA LEU A 42 16.28 -17.24 -4.80
C LEU A 42 17.76 -17.44 -4.44
N ILE A 43 18.08 -18.47 -3.66
CA ILE A 43 19.44 -18.74 -3.18
C ILE A 43 20.42 -18.96 -4.34
N PRO A 44 20.17 -19.85 -5.32
CA PRO A 44 21.12 -20.03 -6.41
C PRO A 44 21.31 -18.76 -7.24
N TYR A 45 20.27 -17.93 -7.44
CA TYR A 45 20.44 -16.65 -8.11
C TYR A 45 21.25 -15.63 -7.28
N MET A 46 21.06 -15.58 -5.96
CA MET A 46 21.85 -14.70 -5.09
C MET A 46 23.32 -15.11 -5.05
N VAL A 47 23.60 -16.41 -4.88
CA VAL A 47 24.95 -16.95 -4.86
C VAL A 47 25.60 -16.78 -6.24
N GLY A 48 24.88 -17.11 -7.32
CA GLY A 48 25.37 -16.93 -8.68
C GLY A 48 25.73 -15.48 -9.00
N LEU A 49 24.87 -14.52 -8.63
CA LEU A 49 25.16 -13.10 -8.82
C LEU A 49 26.34 -12.61 -7.97
N PHE A 50 26.41 -13.05 -6.71
CA PHE A 50 27.54 -12.71 -5.83
C PHE A 50 28.86 -13.23 -6.40
N VAL A 51 28.92 -14.50 -6.76
CA VAL A 51 30.11 -15.14 -7.33
C VAL A 51 30.50 -14.47 -8.64
N LEU A 52 29.54 -14.16 -9.51
CA LEU A 52 29.78 -13.46 -10.76
C LEU A 52 30.45 -12.10 -10.52
N ILE A 53 29.92 -11.28 -9.60
CA ILE A 53 30.48 -9.95 -9.31
C ILE A 53 31.88 -10.09 -8.71
N VAL A 54 32.06 -10.97 -7.72
CA VAL A 54 33.39 -11.19 -7.13
C VAL A 54 34.39 -11.67 -8.18
N ALA A 55 34.01 -12.60 -9.05
CA ALA A 55 34.86 -13.09 -10.13
C ALA A 55 35.26 -11.96 -11.09
N VAL A 56 34.33 -11.08 -11.47
CA VAL A 56 34.63 -9.90 -12.30
C VAL A 56 35.67 -9.00 -11.64
N PHE A 57 35.50 -8.68 -10.35
CA PHE A 57 36.46 -7.84 -9.63
C PHE A 57 37.82 -8.51 -9.42
N VAL A 58 37.86 -9.83 -9.28
CA VAL A 58 39.12 -10.60 -9.23
C VAL A 58 39.84 -10.55 -10.58
N VAL A 59 39.14 -10.77 -11.68
CA VAL A 59 39.72 -10.69 -13.03
C VAL A 59 40.25 -9.29 -13.31
N LEU A 60 39.49 -8.25 -12.99
CA LEU A 60 39.96 -6.87 -13.06
C LEU A 60 41.18 -6.65 -12.16
N GLY A 61 41.14 -7.17 -10.93
CA GLY A 61 42.26 -7.17 -10.01
C GLY A 61 43.55 -7.73 -10.61
N LEU A 62 43.46 -8.86 -11.31
CA LEU A 62 44.59 -9.54 -11.93
C LEU A 62 45.14 -8.74 -13.12
N VAL A 63 44.25 -8.17 -13.94
CA VAL A 63 44.64 -7.34 -15.11
C VAL A 63 45.32 -6.04 -14.68
N PHE A 64 44.86 -5.40 -13.61
CA PHE A 64 45.38 -4.11 -13.13
C PHE A 64 46.41 -4.24 -11.99
N GLY A 65 46.84 -5.45 -11.65
CA GLY A 65 47.79 -5.71 -10.55
C GLY A 65 47.31 -5.28 -9.16
N SER A 66 46.00 -5.04 -9.00
CA SER A 66 45.39 -4.41 -7.81
C SER A 66 44.37 -5.32 -7.12
N VAL A 67 44.58 -6.64 -7.16
CA VAL A 67 43.66 -7.65 -6.59
C VAL A 67 43.28 -7.34 -5.14
N TRP A 68 44.26 -6.99 -4.31
CA TRP A 68 44.04 -6.71 -2.88
C TRP A 68 43.11 -5.51 -2.61
N LEU A 69 43.05 -4.55 -3.53
CA LEU A 69 42.15 -3.40 -3.46
C LEU A 69 40.77 -3.73 -4.05
N LEU A 70 40.74 -4.41 -5.19
CA LEU A 70 39.51 -4.68 -5.93
C LEU A 70 38.68 -5.83 -5.35
N LEU A 71 39.31 -6.80 -4.67
CA LEU A 71 38.61 -7.94 -4.08
C LEU A 71 37.66 -7.55 -2.93
N PRO A 72 38.07 -6.77 -1.91
CA PRO A 72 37.14 -6.30 -0.87
C PRO A 72 35.97 -5.49 -1.45
N LEU A 73 36.24 -4.65 -2.45
CA LEU A 73 35.21 -3.87 -3.14
C LEU A 73 34.21 -4.77 -3.87
N GLY A 74 34.70 -5.78 -4.59
CA GLY A 74 33.87 -6.78 -5.26
C GLY A 74 32.99 -7.57 -4.31
N ILE A 75 33.49 -7.91 -3.12
CA ILE A 75 32.70 -8.59 -2.08
C ILE A 75 31.57 -7.67 -1.57
N VAL A 76 31.87 -6.42 -1.22
CA VAL A 76 30.86 -5.47 -0.74
C VAL A 76 29.79 -5.21 -1.79
N LEU A 77 30.19 -4.97 -3.05
CA LEU A 77 29.26 -4.76 -4.15
C LEU A 77 28.46 -6.01 -4.49
N GLY A 78 29.08 -7.19 -4.42
CA GLY A 78 28.41 -8.48 -4.59
C GLY A 78 27.32 -8.69 -3.55
N LEU A 79 27.62 -8.44 -2.27
CA LEU A 79 26.64 -8.54 -1.18
C LEU A 79 25.49 -7.55 -1.37
N LEU A 80 25.79 -6.30 -1.74
CA LEU A 80 24.78 -5.29 -2.01
C LEU A 80 23.86 -5.69 -3.17
N ALA A 81 24.43 -6.19 -4.27
CA ALA A 81 23.66 -6.65 -5.42
C ALA A 81 22.76 -7.85 -5.07
N ALA A 82 23.28 -8.82 -4.31
CA ALA A 82 22.49 -9.95 -3.81
C ALA A 82 21.34 -9.49 -2.90
N PHE A 83 21.57 -8.49 -2.04
CA PHE A 83 20.53 -7.91 -1.19
C PHE A 83 19.44 -7.17 -1.99
N ILE A 84 19.82 -6.40 -3.02
CA ILE A 84 18.86 -5.73 -3.91
C ILE A 84 18.01 -6.76 -4.66
N LEU A 85 18.65 -7.82 -5.18
CA LEU A 85 17.95 -8.92 -5.85
C LEU A 85 16.96 -9.61 -4.90
N PHE A 86 17.37 -9.88 -3.66
CA PHE A 86 16.49 -10.41 -2.62
C PHE A 86 15.26 -9.53 -2.40
N GLY A 87 15.44 -8.23 -2.15
CA GLY A 87 14.34 -7.30 -1.92
C GLY A 87 13.35 -7.24 -3.08
N ARG A 88 13.86 -7.17 -4.32
CA ARG A 88 13.01 -7.20 -5.53
C ARG A 88 12.21 -8.49 -5.66
N ARG A 89 12.81 -9.61 -5.28
CA ARG A 89 12.17 -10.92 -5.38
C ARG A 89 11.07 -11.10 -4.34
N VAL A 90 11.33 -10.67 -3.10
CA VAL A 90 10.32 -10.61 -2.02
C VAL A 90 9.10 -9.81 -2.48
N GLN A 91 9.31 -8.59 -2.98
CA GLN A 91 8.23 -7.76 -3.49
C GLN A 91 7.40 -8.49 -4.56
N ARG A 92 8.06 -9.11 -5.53
CA ARG A 92 7.38 -9.86 -6.59
C ARG A 92 6.53 -11.00 -6.03
N THR A 93 7.06 -11.80 -5.12
CA THR A 93 6.31 -12.90 -4.47
C THR A 93 5.09 -12.37 -3.70
N VAL A 94 5.25 -11.27 -2.96
CA VAL A 94 4.14 -10.67 -2.20
C VAL A 94 3.02 -10.21 -3.14
N TYR A 95 3.36 -9.48 -4.20
CA TYR A 95 2.35 -9.02 -5.16
C TYR A 95 1.70 -10.18 -5.91
N THR A 96 2.45 -11.19 -6.36
CA THR A 96 1.88 -12.36 -7.04
C THR A 96 0.96 -13.18 -6.14
N LYS A 97 1.19 -13.19 -4.83
CA LYS A 97 0.27 -13.84 -3.88
C LYS A 97 -0.98 -13.02 -3.57
N ALA A 98 -0.82 -11.69 -3.57
CA ALA A 98 -1.93 -10.77 -3.38
C ALA A 98 -2.82 -10.68 -4.64
N GLU A 99 -2.28 -10.97 -5.82
CA GLU A 99 -3.04 -11.08 -7.06
C GLU A 99 -4.17 -12.13 -6.91
N GLY A 100 -5.41 -11.71 -7.13
CA GLY A 100 -6.61 -12.55 -7.00
C GLY A 100 -7.23 -12.59 -5.60
N GLN A 101 -6.61 -11.96 -4.59
CA GLN A 101 -7.23 -11.79 -3.28
C GLN A 101 -8.04 -10.50 -3.23
N ALA A 102 -9.27 -10.56 -2.70
CA ALA A 102 -10.13 -9.40 -2.56
C ALA A 102 -9.50 -8.32 -1.64
N GLY A 103 -9.48 -7.08 -2.10
CA GLY A 103 -8.89 -5.92 -1.44
C GLY A 103 -7.38 -5.72 -1.69
N ALA A 104 -6.75 -6.55 -2.51
CA ALA A 104 -5.32 -6.48 -2.78
C ALA A 104 -4.91 -5.20 -3.52
N ALA A 105 -5.75 -4.71 -4.44
CA ALA A 105 -5.54 -3.43 -5.12
C ALA A 105 -5.60 -2.28 -4.11
N GLY A 106 -6.60 -2.29 -3.23
CA GLY A 106 -6.70 -1.30 -2.14
C GLY A 106 -5.45 -1.25 -1.27
N TRP A 107 -4.94 -2.41 -0.84
CA TRP A 107 -3.70 -2.52 -0.07
C TRP A 107 -2.49 -2.00 -0.84
N ALA A 108 -2.33 -2.40 -2.11
CA ALA A 108 -1.22 -1.96 -2.95
C ALA A 108 -1.22 -0.43 -3.14
N LEU A 109 -2.39 0.17 -3.37
CA LEU A 109 -2.56 1.60 -3.50
C LEU A 109 -2.21 2.34 -2.20
N GLY A 110 -2.63 1.79 -1.04
CA GLY A 110 -2.31 2.36 0.27
C GLY A 110 -0.81 2.40 0.60
N ASN A 111 -0.03 1.50 -0.01
CA ASN A 111 1.42 1.43 0.17
C ASN A 111 2.22 2.31 -0.81
N MET A 112 1.56 2.99 -1.75
CA MET A 112 2.24 3.86 -2.71
C MET A 112 2.94 5.01 -2.00
N ARG A 113 4.16 5.32 -2.45
CA ARG A 113 4.94 6.43 -1.90
C ARG A 113 4.59 7.74 -2.60
N GLY A 114 4.45 8.81 -1.83
CA GLY A 114 4.22 10.16 -2.35
C GLY A 114 2.91 10.78 -1.87
N GLN A 115 2.53 11.90 -2.48
CA GLN A 115 1.32 12.65 -2.15
C GLN A 115 0.10 12.06 -2.85
N TRP A 116 -0.32 10.87 -2.41
CA TRP A 116 -1.54 10.20 -2.85
C TRP A 116 -2.60 10.28 -1.75
N ARG A 117 -3.85 10.49 -2.14
CA ARG A 117 -5.01 10.31 -1.24
C ARG A 117 -5.76 9.09 -1.70
N VAL A 118 -5.70 8.02 -0.92
CA VAL A 118 -6.30 6.72 -1.27
C VAL A 118 -7.51 6.50 -0.38
N LYS A 119 -8.66 6.27 -1.00
CA LYS A 119 -9.87 5.79 -0.33
C LYS A 119 -10.23 4.43 -0.88
N GLN A 120 -10.11 3.42 -0.02
CA GLN A 120 -10.40 2.03 -0.39
C GLN A 120 -11.92 1.77 -0.39
N ALA A 121 -12.38 0.88 -1.28
CA ALA A 121 -13.76 0.40 -1.35
C ALA A 121 -14.83 1.51 -1.31
N VAL A 122 -14.69 2.52 -2.18
CA VAL A 122 -15.71 3.59 -2.32
C VAL A 122 -17.02 3.08 -2.89
N SER A 123 -16.96 1.99 -3.65
CA SER A 123 -18.10 1.23 -4.12
C SER A 123 -17.71 -0.25 -4.14
N GLY A 124 -18.65 -1.14 -3.89
CA GLY A 124 -18.43 -2.58 -3.97
C GLY A 124 -19.75 -3.34 -4.02
N ASN A 125 -19.66 -4.65 -4.25
CA ASN A 125 -20.81 -5.54 -4.30
C ASN A 125 -20.62 -6.77 -3.38
N ALA A 126 -21.64 -7.63 -3.32
CA ALA A 126 -21.61 -8.86 -2.53
C ALA A 126 -20.61 -9.92 -3.05
N HIS A 127 -20.09 -9.76 -4.27
CA HIS A 127 -19.12 -10.67 -4.87
C HIS A 127 -17.67 -10.26 -4.59
N LEU A 128 -17.45 -9.39 -3.61
CA LEU A 128 -16.13 -8.86 -3.23
C LEU A 128 -15.45 -8.09 -4.37
N ASP A 129 -16.20 -7.61 -5.37
CA ASP A 129 -15.68 -6.64 -6.32
C ASP A 129 -15.70 -5.26 -5.65
N ALA A 130 -14.64 -4.50 -5.83
CA ALA A 130 -14.46 -3.20 -5.20
C ALA A 130 -13.92 -2.17 -6.18
N VAL A 131 -14.31 -0.91 -5.97
CA VAL A 131 -13.69 0.26 -6.60
C VAL A 131 -13.00 1.05 -5.51
N HIS A 132 -11.73 1.35 -5.75
CA HIS A 132 -10.91 2.22 -4.93
C HIS A 132 -10.74 3.55 -5.66
N ARG A 133 -10.64 4.63 -4.90
CA ARG A 133 -10.40 5.97 -5.44
C ARG A 133 -9.06 6.48 -4.98
N VAL A 134 -8.29 6.99 -5.92
CA VAL A 134 -6.99 7.60 -5.68
C VAL A 134 -7.01 9.01 -6.24
N ILE A 135 -6.54 9.98 -5.47
CA ILE A 135 -6.34 11.35 -5.92
C ILE A 135 -4.83 11.63 -5.87
N GLY A 136 -4.31 12.18 -6.95
CA GLY A 136 -2.91 12.59 -7.04
C GLY A 136 -2.70 13.59 -8.16
N LYS A 137 -1.45 13.86 -8.52
CA LYS A 137 -1.10 14.84 -9.57
C LYS A 137 -1.76 14.57 -10.94
N PRO A 138 -2.06 13.33 -11.34
CA PRO A 138 -2.82 13.11 -12.57
C PRO A 138 -4.28 13.57 -12.52
N GLY A 139 -4.89 13.65 -11.33
CA GLY A 139 -6.31 13.86 -11.16
C GLY A 139 -6.92 12.77 -10.30
N VAL A 140 -8.15 12.35 -10.66
CA VAL A 140 -8.85 11.26 -9.97
C VAL A 140 -8.66 9.96 -10.73
N ILE A 141 -8.29 8.90 -10.02
CA ILE A 141 -8.07 7.58 -10.59
C ILE A 141 -9.00 6.61 -9.86
N LEU A 142 -9.86 5.94 -10.61
CA LEU A 142 -10.75 4.90 -10.15
C LEU A 142 -10.13 3.56 -10.48
N VAL A 143 -9.80 2.79 -9.46
CA VAL A 143 -9.15 1.48 -9.60
C VAL A 143 -10.14 0.41 -9.18
N GLY A 144 -10.56 -0.40 -10.13
CA GLY A 144 -11.46 -1.50 -9.92
C GLY A 144 -10.73 -2.82 -9.69
N GLU A 145 -11.22 -3.63 -8.78
CA GLU A 145 -10.71 -4.95 -8.43
C GLU A 145 -11.86 -5.97 -8.44
N GLY A 146 -11.62 -7.14 -9.03
CA GLY A 146 -12.61 -8.21 -9.16
C GLY A 146 -12.88 -8.59 -10.61
N SER A 147 -14.09 -9.07 -10.90
CA SER A 147 -14.46 -9.49 -12.26
C SER A 147 -14.56 -8.30 -13.23
N PRO A 148 -13.87 -8.30 -14.38
CA PRO A 148 -13.84 -7.15 -15.29
C PRO A 148 -15.21 -6.67 -15.76
N THR A 149 -16.15 -7.58 -15.99
CA THR A 149 -17.51 -7.25 -16.46
C THR A 149 -18.31 -6.52 -15.39
N ARG A 150 -18.25 -6.99 -14.13
CA ARG A 150 -19.00 -6.38 -13.00
C ARG A 150 -18.36 -5.07 -12.54
N VAL A 151 -17.03 -5.04 -12.52
CA VAL A 151 -16.24 -3.87 -12.12
C VAL A 151 -16.43 -2.69 -13.08
N LYS A 152 -16.55 -2.92 -14.39
CA LYS A 152 -16.84 -1.85 -15.37
C LYS A 152 -18.12 -1.08 -15.03
N THR A 153 -19.17 -1.78 -14.61
CA THR A 153 -20.43 -1.15 -14.19
C THR A 153 -20.24 -0.30 -12.93
N LEU A 154 -19.51 -0.81 -11.94
CA LEU A 154 -19.19 -0.06 -10.71
C LEU A 154 -18.34 1.19 -11.00
N LEU A 155 -17.33 1.07 -11.87
CA LEU A 155 -16.48 2.17 -12.31
C LEU A 155 -17.29 3.25 -13.03
N ALA A 156 -18.19 2.87 -13.95
CA ALA A 156 -19.04 3.81 -14.66
C ALA A 156 -19.98 4.58 -13.72
N GLN A 157 -20.55 3.91 -12.72
CA GLN A 157 -21.39 4.54 -11.71
C GLN A 157 -20.59 5.52 -10.85
N GLU A 158 -19.41 5.13 -10.38
CA GLU A 158 -18.55 5.98 -9.56
C GLU A 158 -18.02 7.17 -10.36
N LYS A 159 -17.62 6.97 -11.62
CA LYS A 159 -17.22 8.05 -12.52
C LYS A 159 -18.31 9.10 -12.68
N LYS A 160 -19.56 8.69 -12.91
CA LYS A 160 -20.69 9.63 -13.00
C LYS A 160 -20.89 10.44 -11.72
N LYS A 161 -20.65 9.86 -10.55
CA LYS A 161 -20.73 10.58 -9.27
C LYS A 161 -19.59 11.56 -9.10
N VAL A 162 -18.37 11.11 -9.38
CA VAL A 162 -17.14 11.90 -9.30
C VAL A 162 -17.18 13.07 -10.29
N ALA A 163 -17.61 12.84 -11.53
CA ALA A 163 -17.72 13.86 -12.58
C ALA A 163 -18.54 15.09 -12.17
N ARG A 164 -19.51 14.93 -11.26
CA ARG A 164 -20.36 16.04 -10.77
C ARG A 164 -19.59 17.07 -9.94
N VAL A 165 -18.42 16.72 -9.38
CA VAL A 165 -17.70 17.58 -8.42
C VAL A 165 -16.25 17.87 -8.80
N VAL A 166 -15.66 17.08 -9.70
CA VAL A 166 -14.25 17.25 -10.10
C VAL A 166 -14.04 18.34 -11.15
N GLY A 167 -15.10 18.77 -11.84
CA GLY A 167 -15.03 19.81 -12.87
C GLY A 167 -14.23 19.35 -14.09
N ASP A 168 -13.19 20.12 -14.41
CA ASP A 168 -12.25 19.93 -15.53
C ASP A 168 -11.15 18.90 -15.24
N THR A 169 -11.06 18.39 -14.02
CA THR A 169 -9.98 17.46 -13.65
C THR A 169 -10.19 16.08 -14.28
N PRO A 170 -9.16 15.50 -14.93
CA PRO A 170 -9.27 14.18 -15.56
C PRO A 170 -9.62 13.07 -14.58
N ILE A 171 -10.47 12.13 -15.05
CA ILE A 171 -10.83 10.90 -14.36
C ILE A 171 -10.28 9.72 -15.16
N TYR A 172 -9.37 8.96 -14.57
CA TYR A 172 -8.82 7.73 -15.15
C TYR A 172 -9.51 6.51 -14.55
N GLU A 173 -9.74 5.49 -15.37
CA GLU A 173 -10.28 4.20 -14.95
C GLU A 173 -9.22 3.12 -15.20
N ILE A 174 -8.95 2.30 -14.18
CA ILE A 174 -8.01 1.19 -14.25
C ILE A 174 -8.70 -0.03 -13.66
N VAL A 175 -8.62 -1.18 -14.34
CA VAL A 175 -9.09 -2.45 -13.81
C VAL A 175 -7.88 -3.32 -13.53
N VAL A 176 -7.79 -3.84 -12.31
CA VAL A 176 -6.71 -4.73 -11.88
C VAL A 176 -7.05 -6.17 -12.26
N GLY A 177 -6.10 -6.85 -12.88
CA GLY A 177 -6.25 -8.24 -13.29
C GLY A 177 -5.09 -8.72 -14.18
N ASN A 178 -5.14 -9.99 -14.56
CA ASN A 178 -4.08 -10.65 -15.34
C ASN A 178 -4.48 -10.92 -16.81
N ASP A 179 -5.72 -10.61 -17.19
CA ASP A 179 -6.21 -10.77 -18.56
C ASP A 179 -5.77 -9.61 -19.47
N ASP A 180 -5.97 -9.78 -20.76
CA ASP A 180 -5.63 -8.76 -21.76
C ASP A 180 -6.37 -7.44 -21.53
N GLY A 181 -5.60 -6.35 -21.57
CA GLY A 181 -6.10 -5.00 -21.32
C GLY A 181 -6.28 -4.64 -19.83
N LEU A 182 -6.01 -5.56 -18.91
CA LEU A 182 -6.00 -5.31 -17.47
C LEU A 182 -4.59 -4.96 -16.99
N VAL A 183 -4.51 -4.31 -15.82
CA VAL A 183 -3.23 -3.95 -15.21
C VAL A 183 -2.93 -4.95 -14.08
N PRO A 184 -1.85 -5.75 -14.17
CA PRO A 184 -1.44 -6.62 -13.08
C PRO A 184 -1.15 -5.81 -11.82
N LEU A 185 -1.48 -6.37 -10.65
CA LEU A 185 -1.32 -5.70 -9.36
C LEU A 185 0.13 -5.22 -9.15
N SER A 186 1.10 -6.07 -9.48
CA SER A 186 2.53 -5.76 -9.43
C SER A 186 2.97 -4.57 -10.31
N LYS A 187 2.17 -4.18 -11.31
CA LYS A 187 2.44 -3.07 -12.23
C LYS A 187 1.56 -1.84 -11.98
N LEU A 188 0.59 -1.92 -11.07
CA LEU A 188 -0.40 -0.87 -10.81
C LEU A 188 0.24 0.48 -10.47
N GLU A 189 1.17 0.50 -9.51
CA GLU A 189 1.88 1.71 -9.10
C GLU A 189 2.65 2.33 -10.29
N LYS A 190 3.35 1.51 -11.07
CA LYS A 190 4.09 1.97 -12.26
C LYS A 190 3.16 2.53 -13.32
N HIS A 191 1.98 1.93 -13.52
CA HIS A 191 0.99 2.39 -14.48
C HIS A 191 0.43 3.76 -14.07
N ILE A 192 0.04 3.91 -12.81
CA ILE A 192 -0.47 5.17 -12.25
C ILE A 192 0.59 6.28 -12.33
N ASN A 193 1.84 5.99 -11.99
CA ASN A 193 2.94 6.96 -12.03
C ASN A 193 3.30 7.47 -13.43
N LYS A 194 2.88 6.76 -14.49
CA LYS A 194 3.11 7.17 -15.89
C LYS A 194 2.08 8.17 -16.40
N LEU A 195 0.97 8.37 -15.68
CA LEU A 195 -0.06 9.31 -16.09
C LEU A 195 0.48 10.76 -16.05
N PRO A 196 0.03 11.64 -16.95
CA PRO A 196 0.49 13.03 -17.00
C PRO A 196 0.10 13.76 -15.70
N ARG A 197 0.88 14.77 -15.33
CA ARG A 197 0.61 15.58 -14.13
C ARG A 197 -0.29 16.76 -14.54
N ASN A 198 -1.57 16.66 -14.24
CA ASN A 198 -2.58 17.64 -14.66
C ASN A 198 -2.92 18.65 -13.56
N ILE A 199 -2.71 18.30 -12.28
CA ILE A 199 -3.10 19.13 -11.14
C ILE A 199 -1.97 19.28 -10.11
N ASP A 200 -2.04 20.36 -9.33
CA ASP A 200 -1.09 20.69 -8.27
C ASP A 200 -1.57 20.20 -6.89
N GLY A 201 -0.74 20.41 -5.85
CA GLY A 201 -1.04 19.96 -4.48
C GLY A 201 -2.31 20.58 -3.91
N LYS A 202 -2.54 21.88 -4.14
CA LYS A 202 -3.72 22.58 -3.61
C LYS A 202 -5.00 22.03 -4.24
N ARG A 203 -4.99 21.74 -5.54
CA ARG A 203 -6.14 21.13 -6.23
C ARG A 203 -6.41 19.72 -5.72
N ILE A 204 -5.37 18.94 -5.37
CA ILE A 204 -5.54 17.61 -4.74
C ILE A 204 -6.34 17.73 -3.44
N ASP A 205 -5.94 18.63 -2.52
CA ASP A 205 -6.62 18.80 -1.23
C ASP A 205 -8.06 19.32 -1.40
N ALA A 206 -8.29 20.24 -2.34
CA ALA A 206 -9.63 20.73 -2.67
C ALA A 206 -10.53 19.62 -3.23
N LEU A 207 -10.00 18.75 -4.11
CA LEU A 207 -10.73 17.61 -4.65
C LEU A 207 -11.05 16.58 -3.58
N GLU A 208 -10.12 16.30 -2.67
CA GLU A 208 -10.35 15.42 -1.54
C GLU A 208 -11.54 15.90 -0.69
N GLY A 209 -11.59 17.19 -0.34
CA GLY A 209 -12.71 17.77 0.40
C GLY A 209 -14.06 17.64 -0.32
N ARG A 210 -14.11 17.95 -1.62
CA ARG A 210 -15.34 17.82 -2.44
C ARG A 210 -15.81 16.37 -2.55
N LEU A 211 -14.88 15.44 -2.74
CA LEU A 211 -15.17 14.02 -2.87
C LEU A 211 -15.52 13.36 -1.52
N ALA A 212 -15.00 13.89 -0.42
CA ALA A 212 -15.39 13.47 0.92
C ALA A 212 -16.85 13.84 1.21
N ALA A 213 -17.30 15.02 0.79
CA ALA A 213 -18.69 15.46 0.93
C ALA A 213 -19.69 14.57 0.15
N LEU A 214 -19.29 14.02 -1.00
CA LEU A 214 -20.10 13.03 -1.72
C LEU A 214 -20.26 11.70 -0.95
N GLY A 215 -19.26 11.31 -0.17
CA GLY A 215 -19.28 10.07 0.62
C GLY A 215 -20.25 10.09 1.81
N GLY A 216 -20.65 11.28 2.29
CA GLY A 216 -21.60 11.42 3.39
C GLY A 216 -23.05 11.07 3.02
N ARG A 217 -23.40 11.12 1.73
CA ARG A 217 -24.77 10.82 1.27
C ARG A 217 -25.03 9.33 1.07
N ASN A 218 -23.98 8.50 1.10
CA ASN A 218 -24.02 7.09 0.71
C ASN A 218 -23.33 6.14 1.71
N GLN A 219 -23.20 6.50 3.00
CA GLN A 219 -22.93 5.52 4.07
C GLN A 219 -24.04 4.46 4.23
N GLN A 220 -25.02 4.43 3.33
CA GLN A 220 -25.88 3.28 3.09
C GLN A 220 -25.12 2.32 2.17
N GLY A 221 -24.18 1.58 2.76
CA GLY A 221 -23.60 0.42 2.09
C GLY A 221 -24.71 -0.60 1.74
N PRO A 222 -24.53 -1.41 0.68
CA PRO A 222 -25.44 -2.52 0.39
C PRO A 222 -25.19 -3.62 1.43
N GLY A 223 -25.89 -3.54 2.57
CA GLY A 223 -25.75 -4.57 3.61
C GLY A 223 -26.13 -4.19 5.03
N MET A 224 -26.57 -2.97 5.33
CA MET A 224 -27.19 -2.70 6.64
C MET A 224 -28.71 -2.89 6.49
N PRO A 225 -29.32 -3.94 7.07
CA PRO A 225 -30.76 -4.04 7.13
C PRO A 225 -31.26 -2.78 7.85
N LYS A 226 -32.19 -2.06 7.23
CA LYS A 226 -33.01 -1.12 7.99
C LYS A 226 -33.75 -1.98 9.00
N GLY A 227 -33.25 -2.00 10.24
CA GLY A 227 -33.97 -2.60 11.35
C GLY A 227 -35.38 -2.00 11.37
N PRO A 228 -36.41 -2.79 11.71
CA PRO A 228 -37.77 -2.29 11.75
C PRO A 228 -37.79 -1.03 12.60
N ILE A 229 -38.25 0.08 12.03
CA ILE A 229 -38.61 1.26 12.82
C ILE A 229 -39.64 0.74 13.82
N PRO A 230 -39.40 0.79 15.15
CA PRO A 230 -40.43 0.42 16.09
C PRO A 230 -41.59 1.38 15.89
N GLY A 231 -42.68 0.86 15.35
CA GLY A 231 -43.96 1.54 15.15
C GLY A 231 -44.64 1.77 16.48
N ASN A 232 -44.01 2.56 17.37
CA ASN A 232 -44.60 3.00 18.62
C ASN A 232 -44.07 4.38 19.00
N ALA A 233 -44.28 5.34 18.10
CA ALA A 233 -44.44 6.74 18.46
C ALA A 233 -45.61 6.88 19.46
N LYS A 234 -45.35 6.63 20.75
CA LYS A 234 -46.19 7.10 21.84
C LYS A 234 -45.63 8.42 22.32
N VAL A 235 -46.19 9.49 21.76
CA VAL A 235 -46.16 10.83 22.34
C VAL A 235 -46.74 10.73 23.76
N ARG A 236 -45.89 10.79 24.79
CA ARG A 236 -46.34 10.87 26.19
C ARG A 236 -45.39 11.76 26.97
N GLY A 237 -45.88 12.95 27.35
CA GLY A 237 -45.15 13.80 28.30
C GLY A 237 -45.57 15.26 28.42
N MET A 238 -46.47 15.80 27.60
CA MET A 238 -46.97 17.18 27.78
C MET A 238 -48.17 17.19 28.75
N GLN A 239 -47.94 16.91 30.04
CA GLN A 239 -48.90 17.21 31.12
C GLN A 239 -48.32 16.85 32.50
N ARG A 240 -47.34 17.61 33.01
CA ARG A 240 -47.01 17.65 34.45
C ARG A 240 -46.38 18.98 34.88
N THR A 241 -47.15 20.07 34.91
CA THR A 241 -46.90 21.14 35.92
C THR A 241 -48.06 22.10 36.18
N ALA A 242 -49.25 21.91 35.62
CA ALA A 242 -50.46 22.62 36.09
C ALA A 242 -51.10 21.86 37.27
N ARG A 243 -50.42 21.84 38.43
CA ARG A 243 -50.97 21.53 39.77
C ARG A 243 -49.87 21.63 40.82
N ARG A 244 -49.47 22.86 41.14
CA ARG A 244 -48.97 23.24 42.47
C ARG A 244 -48.72 24.75 42.50
N ARG A 245 -49.79 25.48 42.81
CA ARG A 245 -49.81 26.73 43.58
C ARG A 245 -51.28 27.04 43.83
N GLY A 246 -51.78 26.45 44.91
CA GLY A 246 -52.54 27.24 45.87
C GLY A 246 -51.55 28.05 46.69
#